data_AF-A0A9N7LWA4-F1
#
_entry.id   AF-A0A9N7LWA4-F1
#
_cell.length_a   1.000
_cell.length_b   1.000
_cell.length_c   1.000
_cell.angle_alpha   90.00
_cell.angle_beta   90.00
_cell.angle_gamma   90.00
#
_symmetry.space_group_name_H-M   'P 1'
#
loop_
_entity.id
_entity.type
_entity.pdbx_description
1 polymer ?
#
loop_
_entity_poly.entity_id
_entity_poly.type
_entity_poly.pdbx_seq_one_letter_code
_entity_poly.pdbx_strand_id
1 'polypeptide(L)'
;MGRGHVITAEAVPLLQPVLRLQAALADAPRSDPEAVIMAAVRAIEHCNRWAAPLAGHKWYAFVAEYFFDEYTVTSFANRAVRDVFAAVVQHVPDRSPGARIPAELLTIREDITDGSWGFRINRQKTLDHVAVLKRIYADHWLSRQLNETDDILSSGASLGGAFAIEQQRLENRVARLTRSRNAAIHGGPLSSAACDSIADFATVIAQKALYTAVRATVAGQAVDVYASKQRDEYRQRSQNLASGGDLKNLFTLI
;
A
#
# COMPACT_ATOMS: atom_id res chain seq x y z
N MET A 1 -7.45 18.15 12.63
CA MET A 1 -7.65 17.54 13.96
C MET A 1 -8.50 16.28 13.76
N GLY A 2 -7.96 15.09 14.03
CA GLY A 2 -8.76 13.87 13.95
C GLY A 2 -9.69 13.82 15.16
N ARG A 3 -11.01 13.81 14.93
CA ARG A 3 -11.97 13.47 15.99
C ARG A 3 -11.62 12.08 16.51
N GLY A 4 -11.16 11.99 17.76
CA GLY A 4 -11.03 10.72 18.44
C GLY A 4 -12.37 10.00 18.38
N HIS A 5 -12.40 8.80 17.81
CA HIS A 5 -13.59 7.96 17.84
C HIS A 5 -13.65 7.27 19.20
N VAL A 6 -14.77 7.45 19.89
CA VAL A 6 -15.05 6.71 21.13
C VAL A 6 -15.44 5.29 20.72
N ILE A 7 -14.67 4.29 21.15
CA ILE A 7 -15.05 2.89 21.00
C ILE A 7 -16.28 2.65 21.89
N THR A 8 -17.42 2.37 21.28
CA THR A 8 -18.67 2.11 22.00
C THR A 8 -18.65 0.73 22.65
N ALA A 9 -19.48 0.53 23.69
CA ALA A 9 -19.62 -0.78 24.32
C ALA A 9 -20.06 -1.88 23.32
N GLU A 10 -20.81 -1.50 22.29
CA GLU A 10 -21.27 -2.38 21.20
C GLU A 10 -20.13 -2.76 20.22
N ALA A 11 -19.13 -1.88 20.04
CA ALA A 11 -17.98 -2.14 19.18
C ALA A 11 -16.98 -3.13 19.80
N VAL A 12 -16.87 -3.17 21.13
CA VAL A 12 -15.93 -4.05 21.86
C VAL A 12 -16.08 -5.54 21.48
N PRO A 13 -17.26 -6.17 21.55
CA PRO A 13 -17.41 -7.58 21.19
C PRO A 13 -17.12 -7.85 19.71
N LEU A 14 -17.39 -6.89 18.83
CA LEU A 14 -17.11 -6.99 17.39
C LEU A 14 -15.61 -6.89 17.08
N LEU A 15 -14.86 -6.10 17.84
CA LEU A 15 -13.41 -5.97 17.67
C LEU A 15 -12.62 -7.15 18.23
N GLN A 16 -13.14 -7.86 19.23
CA GLN A 16 -12.38 -8.90 19.92
C GLN A 16 -11.90 -10.05 19.02
N PRO A 17 -12.71 -10.59 18.07
CA PRO A 17 -12.23 -11.56 17.09
C PRO A 17 -11.09 -11.00 16.20
N VAL A 18 -11.19 -9.74 15.79
CA VAL A 18 -10.18 -9.07 14.95
C VAL A 18 -8.87 -8.92 15.70
N LEU A 19 -8.94 -8.48 16.96
CA LEU A 19 -7.78 -8.32 17.84
C LEU A 19 -7.07 -9.66 18.12
N ARG A 20 -7.82 -10.77 18.26
CA ARG A 20 -7.23 -12.11 18.40
C ARG A 20 -6.46 -12.54 17.15
N LEU A 21 -7.00 -12.27 15.96
CA LEU A 21 -6.29 -12.55 14.71
C LEU A 21 -5.06 -11.66 14.53
N GLN A 22 -5.16 -10.39 14.93
CA GLN A 22 -4.04 -9.46 14.90
C GLN A 22 -2.92 -9.89 15.86
N ALA A 23 -3.26 -10.33 17.08
CA ALA A 23 -2.30 -10.89 18.02
C ALA A 23 -1.65 -12.16 17.47
N ALA A 24 -2.44 -13.11 16.96
CA ALA A 24 -1.90 -14.34 16.35
C ALA A 24 -0.95 -14.07 15.17
N LEU A 25 -1.22 -13.05 14.35
CA LEU A 25 -0.33 -12.62 13.28
C LEU A 25 0.95 -11.97 13.82
N ALA A 26 0.86 -11.16 14.87
CA ALA A 26 2.00 -10.48 15.48
C ALA A 26 2.91 -11.44 16.26
N ASP A 27 2.33 -12.46 16.90
CA ASP A 27 3.03 -13.44 17.73
C ASP A 27 3.63 -14.58 16.89
N ALA A 28 3.29 -14.69 15.60
CA ALA A 28 3.89 -15.66 14.69
C ALA A 28 5.42 -15.44 14.61
N PRO A 29 6.26 -16.43 14.95
CA PRO A 29 7.70 -16.26 14.98
C PRO A 29 8.23 -15.88 13.59
N ARG A 30 8.95 -14.77 13.48
CA ARG A 30 9.56 -14.36 12.18
C ARG A 30 10.59 -15.36 11.66
N SER A 31 11.19 -16.15 12.55
CA SER A 31 12.08 -17.25 12.20
C SER A 31 11.34 -18.47 11.65
N ASP A 32 10.01 -18.48 11.68
CA ASP A 32 9.12 -19.49 11.11
C ASP A 32 8.18 -18.85 10.07
N PRO A 33 8.65 -18.73 8.81
CA PRO A 33 7.89 -18.08 7.75
C PRO A 33 6.60 -18.84 7.39
N GLU A 34 6.56 -20.15 7.64
CA GLU A 34 5.35 -20.95 7.46
C GLU A 34 4.28 -20.56 8.48
N ALA A 35 4.64 -20.44 9.76
CA ALA A 35 3.74 -19.97 10.81
C ALA A 35 3.18 -18.57 10.50
N VAL A 36 4.02 -17.66 9.98
CA VAL A 36 3.58 -16.32 9.53
C VAL A 36 2.55 -16.43 8.40
N ILE A 37 2.82 -17.24 7.38
CA ILE A 37 1.89 -17.45 6.26
C ILE A 37 0.55 -18.01 6.77
N MET A 38 0.59 -19.00 7.67
CA MET A 38 -0.60 -19.64 8.18
C MET A 38 -1.44 -18.69 9.04
N ALA A 39 -0.81 -17.89 9.90
CA ALA A 39 -1.49 -16.85 10.67
C ALA A 39 -2.11 -15.78 9.75
N ALA A 40 -1.37 -15.34 8.74
CA ALA A 40 -1.82 -14.35 7.77
C ALA A 40 -3.02 -14.85 6.94
N VAL A 41 -2.94 -16.05 6.36
CA VAL A 41 -4.04 -16.61 5.56
C VAL A 41 -5.26 -16.87 6.43
N ARG A 42 -5.10 -17.33 7.67
CA ARG A 42 -6.21 -17.45 8.62
C ARG A 42 -6.91 -16.10 8.84
N ALA A 43 -6.16 -15.03 9.07
CA ALA A 43 -6.73 -13.69 9.21
C ALA A 43 -7.51 -13.28 7.95
N ILE A 44 -6.96 -13.52 6.75
CA ILE A 44 -7.62 -13.21 5.47
C ILE A 44 -8.91 -14.04 5.31
N GLU A 45 -8.88 -15.34 5.60
CA GLU A 45 -10.05 -16.23 5.50
C GLU A 45 -11.19 -15.78 6.42
N HIS A 46 -10.88 -15.36 7.65
CA HIS A 46 -11.87 -14.81 8.57
C HIS A 46 -12.42 -13.46 8.07
N CYS A 47 -11.56 -12.54 7.65
CA CYS A 47 -11.98 -11.25 7.12
C CYS A 47 -12.81 -11.38 5.83
N ASN A 48 -12.51 -12.35 4.96
CA ASN A 48 -13.31 -12.68 3.79
C ASN A 48 -14.76 -13.02 4.19
N ARG A 49 -14.95 -13.83 5.24
CA ARG A 49 -16.29 -14.16 5.75
C ARG A 49 -17.05 -12.95 6.27
N TRP A 50 -16.37 -11.94 6.80
CA TRP A 50 -17.00 -10.72 7.29
C TRP A 50 -17.29 -9.71 6.17
N ALA A 51 -16.37 -9.57 5.21
CA ALA A 51 -16.45 -8.58 4.15
C ALA A 51 -17.27 -9.04 2.93
N ALA A 52 -17.36 -10.35 2.68
CA ALA A 52 -18.09 -10.91 1.56
C ALA A 52 -18.90 -12.17 1.97
N PRO A 53 -19.79 -12.06 2.98
CA PRO A 53 -20.45 -13.22 3.60
C PRO A 53 -21.26 -14.07 2.62
N LEU A 54 -21.85 -13.45 1.58
CA LEU A 54 -22.73 -14.09 0.61
C LEU A 54 -22.03 -14.51 -0.68
N ALA A 55 -20.82 -14.02 -0.94
CA ALA A 55 -20.16 -14.23 -2.23
C ALA A 55 -19.45 -15.60 -2.32
N GLY A 56 -19.26 -16.29 -1.19
CA GLY A 56 -18.65 -17.63 -1.16
C GLY A 56 -17.22 -17.67 -1.71
N HIS A 57 -16.54 -16.52 -1.80
CA HIS A 57 -15.22 -16.44 -2.40
C HIS A 57 -14.23 -17.38 -1.70
N LYS A 58 -13.39 -18.02 -2.50
CA LYS A 58 -12.11 -18.50 -1.99
C LYS A 58 -11.30 -17.28 -1.56
N TRP A 59 -10.55 -17.38 -0.46
CA TRP A 59 -9.86 -16.23 0.13
C TRP A 59 -8.93 -15.51 -0.86
N TYR A 60 -8.33 -16.22 -1.83
CA TYR A 60 -7.48 -15.63 -2.86
C TYR A 60 -8.26 -14.76 -3.86
N ALA A 61 -9.51 -15.12 -4.17
CA ALA A 61 -10.39 -14.31 -5.03
C ALA A 61 -10.86 -13.07 -4.28
N PHE A 62 -11.14 -13.19 -2.99
CA PHE A 62 -11.43 -12.06 -2.11
C PHE A 62 -10.28 -11.04 -2.09
N VAL A 63 -9.02 -11.51 -1.94
CA VAL A 63 -7.86 -10.62 -1.97
C VAL A 63 -7.74 -9.86 -3.30
N ALA A 64 -7.91 -10.57 -4.42
CA ALA A 64 -7.86 -9.96 -5.74
C ALA A 64 -8.95 -8.90 -5.91
N GLU A 65 -10.18 -9.23 -5.54
CA GLU A 65 -11.33 -8.35 -5.74
C GLU A 65 -11.30 -7.10 -4.85
N TYR A 66 -10.92 -7.24 -3.58
CA TYR A 66 -11.05 -6.15 -2.60
C TYR A 66 -9.77 -5.32 -2.43
N PHE A 67 -8.59 -5.87 -2.72
CA PHE A 67 -7.34 -5.23 -2.32
C PHE A 67 -6.37 -4.91 -3.47
N PHE A 68 -6.54 -5.45 -4.68
CA PHE A 68 -5.57 -5.20 -5.75
C PHE A 68 -5.53 -3.73 -6.19
N ASP A 69 -6.70 -3.13 -6.47
CA ASP A 69 -6.76 -1.72 -6.87
C ASP A 69 -6.18 -0.81 -5.77
N GLU A 70 -6.57 -1.04 -4.51
CA GLU A 70 -6.02 -0.29 -3.38
C GLU A 70 -4.50 -0.46 -3.27
N TYR A 71 -4.00 -1.70 -3.32
CA TYR A 71 -2.58 -1.98 -3.21
C TYR A 71 -1.80 -1.25 -4.30
N THR A 72 -2.26 -1.35 -5.55
CA THR A 72 -1.62 -0.70 -6.69
C THR A 72 -1.60 0.81 -6.51
N VAL A 73 -2.76 1.45 -6.31
CA VAL A 73 -2.84 2.91 -6.15
C VAL A 73 -1.97 3.39 -4.98
N THR A 74 -2.06 2.74 -3.82
CA THR A 74 -1.28 3.15 -2.64
C THR A 74 0.21 2.89 -2.77
N SER A 75 0.63 1.79 -3.42
CA SER A 75 2.03 1.48 -3.69
C SER A 75 2.68 2.53 -4.59
N PHE A 76 2.01 2.91 -5.69
CA PHE A 76 2.51 3.96 -6.59
C PHE A 76 2.54 5.33 -5.91
N ALA A 77 1.49 5.69 -5.16
CA ALA A 77 1.45 6.93 -4.40
C ALA A 77 2.59 7.00 -3.36
N ASN A 78 2.89 5.89 -2.68
CA ASN A 78 3.98 5.83 -1.70
C ASN A 78 5.36 5.86 -2.37
N ARG A 79 5.52 5.18 -3.50
CA ARG A 79 6.76 5.21 -4.30
C ARG A 79 7.07 6.64 -4.74
N ALA A 80 6.14 7.31 -5.41
CA ALA A 80 6.38 8.65 -5.93
C ALA A 80 6.72 9.65 -4.81
N VAL A 81 5.98 9.63 -3.69
CA VAL A 81 6.27 10.48 -2.53
C VAL A 81 7.64 10.17 -1.92
N ARG A 82 8.01 8.89 -1.80
CA ARG A 82 9.31 8.48 -1.25
C ARG A 82 10.46 8.92 -2.15
N ASP A 83 10.29 8.83 -3.46
CA ASP A 83 11.32 9.18 -4.44
C ASP A 83 11.59 10.70 -4.40
N VAL A 84 10.53 11.51 -4.26
CA VAL A 84 10.64 12.96 -4.00
C VAL A 84 11.25 13.25 -2.63
N PHE A 85 10.84 12.53 -1.58
CA PHE A 85 11.41 12.69 -0.24
C PHE A 85 12.91 12.42 -0.21
N ALA A 86 13.36 11.37 -0.90
CA ALA A 86 14.77 11.03 -1.01
C ALA A 86 15.55 12.19 -1.65
N ALA A 87 15.02 12.75 -2.75
CA ALA A 87 15.63 13.86 -3.45
C ALA A 87 15.62 15.18 -2.66
N VAL A 88 14.57 15.45 -1.89
CA VAL A 88 14.40 16.76 -1.23
C VAL A 88 14.96 16.79 0.19
N VAL A 89 14.99 15.65 0.88
CA VAL A 89 15.35 15.60 2.31
C VAL A 89 16.59 14.77 2.59
N GLN A 90 16.76 13.63 1.92
CA GLN A 90 17.82 12.66 2.27
C GLN A 90 19.13 12.87 1.50
N HIS A 91 19.04 13.42 0.29
CA HIS A 91 20.17 13.54 -0.61
C HIS A 91 20.36 14.98 -1.08
N VAL A 92 21.56 15.23 -1.60
CA VAL A 92 21.98 16.48 -2.23
C VAL A 92 22.58 16.14 -3.58
N PRO A 93 22.33 16.93 -4.65
CA PRO A 93 22.75 16.58 -6.00
C PRO A 93 24.27 16.49 -6.17
N ASP A 94 25.01 17.40 -5.52
CA ASP A 94 26.47 17.42 -5.49
C ASP A 94 26.96 17.40 -4.04
N ARG A 95 27.92 16.51 -3.76
CA ARG A 95 28.53 16.31 -2.43
C ARG A 95 29.98 16.81 -2.37
N SER A 96 30.48 17.44 -3.42
CA SER A 96 31.82 17.98 -3.48
C SER A 96 32.01 19.08 -2.41
N PRO A 97 33.19 19.20 -1.80
CA PRO A 97 33.45 20.24 -0.80
C PRO A 97 33.12 21.64 -1.35
N GLY A 98 32.26 22.39 -0.65
CA GLY A 98 31.84 23.73 -1.06
C GLY A 98 30.73 23.79 -2.11
N ALA A 99 30.21 22.64 -2.56
CA ALA A 99 29.06 22.60 -3.45
C ALA A 99 27.86 23.30 -2.81
N ARG A 100 27.23 24.19 -3.57
CA ARG A 100 26.02 24.91 -3.12
C ARG A 100 24.80 24.08 -3.44
N ILE A 101 23.86 24.01 -2.48
CA ILE A 101 22.54 23.43 -2.73
C ILE A 101 21.83 24.33 -3.76
N PRO A 102 21.29 23.76 -4.86
CA PRO A 102 20.54 24.53 -5.83
C PRO A 102 19.36 25.27 -5.18
N ALA A 103 19.19 26.55 -5.49
CA ALA A 103 18.10 27.36 -4.92
C ALA A 103 16.72 26.78 -5.25
N GLU A 104 16.55 26.24 -6.46
CA GLU A 104 15.33 25.56 -6.90
C GLU A 104 14.98 24.37 -5.98
N LEU A 105 15.98 23.62 -5.47
CA LEU A 105 15.74 22.51 -4.54
C LEU A 105 15.23 23.01 -3.18
N LEU A 106 15.67 24.19 -2.72
CA LEU A 106 15.16 24.81 -1.50
C LEU A 106 13.71 25.28 -1.68
N THR A 107 13.39 25.89 -2.82
CA THR A 107 12.00 26.29 -3.14
C THR A 107 11.07 25.09 -3.19
N ILE A 108 11.49 23.99 -3.82
CA ILE A 108 10.71 22.73 -3.83
C ILE A 108 10.50 22.24 -2.40
N ARG A 109 11.56 22.23 -1.58
CA ARG A 109 11.47 21.81 -0.18
C ARG A 109 10.43 22.63 0.58
N GLU A 110 10.48 23.94 0.47
CA GLU A 110 9.54 24.85 1.14
C GLU A 110 8.09 24.63 0.67
N ASP A 111 7.86 24.45 -0.63
CA ASP A 111 6.52 24.27 -1.18
C ASP A 111 5.86 22.95 -0.72
N ILE A 112 6.63 21.87 -0.62
CA ILE A 112 6.11 20.55 -0.24
C ILE A 112 6.11 20.31 1.27
N THR A 113 6.68 21.20 2.10
CA THR A 113 6.65 21.05 3.56
C THR A 113 5.63 21.99 4.20
N ASP A 114 4.70 21.44 4.97
CA ASP A 114 3.80 22.26 5.77
C ASP A 114 4.56 22.76 7.01
N GLY A 115 4.69 24.09 7.19
CA GLY A 115 5.46 24.75 8.26
C GLY A 115 4.97 24.56 9.70
N SER A 116 4.15 23.55 9.97
CA SER A 116 3.71 23.18 11.32
C SER A 116 4.65 22.12 11.92
N TRP A 117 4.84 22.15 13.25
CA TRP A 117 5.76 21.29 14.00
C TRP A 117 5.88 19.84 13.45
N GLY A 118 7.09 19.51 12.98
CA GLY A 118 7.45 18.24 12.34
C GLY A 118 7.37 18.31 10.81
N PHE A 119 8.42 17.86 10.10
CA PHE A 119 8.45 17.81 8.63
C PHE A 119 7.30 16.95 8.08
N ARG A 120 6.16 17.58 7.78
CA ARG A 120 5.04 16.96 7.09
C ARG A 120 5.11 17.31 5.62
N ILE A 121 5.16 16.28 4.79
CA ILE A 121 5.23 16.43 3.35
C ILE A 121 3.83 16.43 2.77
N ASN A 122 3.51 17.49 2.04
CA ASN A 122 2.33 17.60 1.22
C ASN A 122 2.45 16.65 0.02
N ARG A 123 1.89 15.45 0.19
CA ARG A 123 1.96 14.36 -0.80
C ARG A 123 1.43 14.76 -2.17
N GLN A 124 0.38 15.58 -2.22
CA GLN A 124 -0.21 16.00 -3.50
C GLN A 124 0.76 16.88 -4.28
N LYS A 125 1.33 17.90 -3.63
CA LYS A 125 2.30 18.80 -4.25
C LYS A 125 3.59 18.09 -4.68
N THR A 126 3.98 16.99 -4.02
CA THR A 126 5.23 16.30 -4.38
C THR A 126 5.31 15.88 -5.85
N LEU A 127 4.17 15.50 -6.44
CA LEU A 127 4.16 14.96 -7.80
C LEU A 127 4.49 16.04 -8.85
N ASP A 128 4.13 17.29 -8.58
CA ASP A 128 4.36 18.42 -9.49
C ASP A 128 5.87 18.72 -9.68
N HIS A 129 6.71 18.26 -8.74
CA HIS A 129 8.14 18.55 -8.71
C HIS A 129 9.02 17.43 -9.30
N VAL A 130 8.45 16.28 -9.66
CA VAL A 130 9.24 15.12 -10.13
C VAL A 130 10.09 15.46 -11.37
N ALA A 131 9.49 16.11 -12.36
CA ALA A 131 10.17 16.50 -13.60
C ALA A 131 11.33 17.49 -13.34
N VAL A 132 11.17 18.40 -12.37
CA VAL A 132 12.20 19.36 -11.99
C VAL A 132 13.33 18.66 -11.22
N LEU A 133 12.99 17.80 -10.27
CA LEU A 133 13.97 17.03 -9.48
C LEU A 133 14.82 16.12 -10.37
N LYS A 134 14.22 15.48 -11.36
CA LYS A 134 14.93 14.71 -12.41
C LYS A 134 16.02 15.54 -13.08
N ARG A 135 15.75 16.81 -13.39
CA ARG A 135 16.73 17.73 -14.00
C ARG A 135 17.83 18.13 -13.01
N ILE A 136 17.45 18.48 -11.78
CA ILE A 136 18.40 18.84 -10.71
C ILE A 136 19.37 17.68 -10.43
N TYR A 137 18.88 16.45 -10.46
CA TYR A 137 19.63 15.23 -10.14
C TYR A 137 20.19 14.51 -11.38
N ALA A 138 20.30 15.17 -12.55
CA ALA A 138 20.65 14.52 -13.82
C ALA A 138 21.92 13.66 -13.75
N ASP A 139 22.97 14.14 -13.07
CA ASP A 139 24.27 13.47 -12.91
C ASP A 139 24.40 12.66 -11.59
N HIS A 140 23.27 12.40 -10.91
CA HIS A 140 23.23 11.70 -9.64
C HIS A 140 22.53 10.34 -9.79
N TRP A 141 22.85 9.36 -8.93
CA TRP A 141 22.27 8.01 -8.98
C TRP A 141 20.74 7.98 -8.84
N LEU A 142 20.14 9.01 -8.23
CA LEU A 142 18.68 9.19 -8.14
C LEU A 142 18.02 9.51 -9.48
N SER A 143 18.76 9.98 -10.49
CA SER A 143 18.23 10.35 -11.81
C SER A 143 17.38 9.22 -12.39
N ARG A 144 17.88 7.97 -12.33
CA ARG A 144 17.16 6.80 -12.83
C ARG A 144 15.79 6.62 -12.17
N GLN A 145 15.74 6.70 -10.84
CA GLN A 145 14.52 6.49 -10.07
C GLN A 145 13.49 7.61 -10.31
N LEU A 146 13.98 8.85 -10.45
CA LEU A 146 13.14 10.00 -10.79
C LEU A 146 12.63 9.92 -12.23
N ASN A 147 13.47 9.47 -13.18
CA ASN A 147 13.05 9.19 -14.57
C ASN A 147 11.94 8.14 -14.62
N GLU A 148 12.12 7.00 -13.95
CA GLU A 148 11.10 5.95 -13.92
C GLU A 148 9.77 6.47 -13.33
N THR A 149 9.84 7.33 -12.31
CA THR A 149 8.65 7.94 -11.71
C THR A 149 7.99 8.94 -12.66
N ASP A 150 8.77 9.81 -13.30
CA ASP A 150 8.30 10.78 -14.30
C ASP A 150 7.62 10.07 -15.48
N ASP A 151 8.25 9.01 -16.01
CA ASP A 151 7.72 8.23 -17.13
C ASP A 151 6.39 7.57 -16.78
N ILE A 152 6.27 7.01 -15.57
CA ILE A 152 5.02 6.43 -15.08
C ILE A 152 3.93 7.50 -14.97
N LEU A 153 4.24 8.66 -14.40
CA LEU A 153 3.28 9.74 -14.14
C LEU A 153 2.96 10.59 -15.38
N SER A 154 3.69 10.41 -16.48
CA SER A 154 3.61 11.24 -17.69
C SER A 154 2.25 11.24 -18.39
N SER A 155 1.48 10.15 -18.28
CA SER A 155 0.17 10.02 -18.92
C SER A 155 -0.69 8.94 -18.27
N GLY A 156 -2.00 9.01 -18.50
CA GLY A 156 -2.92 7.93 -18.09
C GLY A 156 -2.57 6.57 -18.70
N ALA A 157 -2.10 6.55 -19.95
CA ALA A 157 -1.66 5.31 -20.61
C ALA A 157 -0.42 4.69 -19.93
N SER A 158 0.57 5.52 -19.57
CA SER A 158 1.77 5.09 -18.84
C SER A 158 1.39 4.54 -17.45
N LEU A 159 0.50 5.23 -16.73
CA LEU A 159 -0.06 4.77 -15.46
C LEU A 159 -0.80 3.44 -15.60
N GLY A 160 -1.69 3.33 -16.59
CA GLY A 160 -2.47 2.11 -16.85
C GLY A 160 -1.56 0.92 -17.16
N GLY A 161 -0.52 1.11 -17.98
CA GLY A 161 0.48 0.09 -18.24
C GLY A 161 1.26 -0.32 -16.99
N ALA A 162 1.66 0.64 -16.16
CA ALA A 162 2.35 0.38 -14.90
C ALA A 162 1.44 -0.36 -13.89
N PHE A 163 0.14 -0.04 -13.85
CA PHE A 163 -0.85 -0.70 -13.01
C PHE A 163 -1.08 -2.14 -13.43
N ALA A 164 -1.20 -2.41 -14.74
CA ALA A 164 -1.34 -3.76 -15.26
C ALA A 164 -0.14 -4.66 -14.89
N ILE A 165 1.09 -4.12 -14.96
CA ILE A 165 2.30 -4.83 -14.55
C ILE A 165 2.26 -5.17 -13.04
N GLU A 166 1.86 -4.22 -12.19
CA GLU A 166 1.77 -4.49 -10.75
C GLU A 166 0.64 -5.46 -10.41
N GLN A 167 -0.51 -5.38 -11.10
CA GLN A 167 -1.59 -6.35 -10.97
C GLN A 167 -1.12 -7.77 -11.31
N GLN A 168 -0.38 -7.93 -12.41
CA GLN A 168 0.20 -9.23 -12.77
C GLN A 168 1.17 -9.76 -11.70
N ARG A 169 1.96 -8.87 -11.07
CA ARG A 169 2.84 -9.26 -9.94
C ARG A 169 2.04 -9.68 -8.72
N LEU A 170 0.93 -8.99 -8.43
CA LEU A 170 0.04 -9.34 -7.32
C LEU A 170 -0.62 -10.69 -7.54
N GLU A 171 -1.12 -10.97 -8.73
CA GLU A 171 -1.66 -12.29 -9.10
C GLU A 171 -0.63 -13.40 -8.86
N ASN A 172 0.62 -13.20 -9.31
CA ASN A 172 1.70 -14.15 -9.10
C ASN A 172 2.03 -14.37 -7.62
N ARG A 173 1.99 -13.31 -6.80
CA ARG A 173 2.18 -13.38 -5.34
C ARG A 173 1.03 -14.13 -4.65
N VAL A 174 -0.22 -13.83 -5.01
CA VAL A 174 -1.40 -14.55 -4.49
C VAL A 174 -1.38 -16.03 -4.88
N ALA A 175 -1.01 -16.34 -6.12
CA ALA A 175 -0.88 -17.72 -6.58
C ALA A 175 0.22 -18.47 -5.80
N ARG A 176 1.37 -17.81 -5.53
CA ARG A 176 2.44 -18.37 -4.70
C ARG A 176 1.96 -18.61 -3.27
N LEU A 177 1.31 -17.62 -2.64
CA LEU A 177 0.77 -17.74 -1.29
C LEU A 177 -0.25 -18.88 -1.18
N THR A 178 -1.10 -19.02 -2.21
CA THR A 178 -2.08 -20.12 -2.30
C THR A 178 -1.39 -21.49 -2.34
N ARG A 179 -0.33 -21.63 -3.14
CA ARG A 179 0.46 -22.87 -3.17
C ARG A 179 1.13 -23.15 -1.82
N SER A 180 1.76 -22.15 -1.21
CA SER A 180 2.42 -22.30 0.10
C SER A 180 1.45 -22.75 1.18
N ARG A 181 0.28 -22.11 1.29
CA ARG A 181 -0.76 -22.50 2.26
C ARG A 181 -1.31 -23.90 2.00
N ASN A 182 -1.53 -24.27 0.73
CA ASN A 182 -2.01 -25.61 0.40
C ASN A 182 -0.97 -26.69 0.72
N ALA A 183 0.32 -26.42 0.48
CA ALA A 183 1.38 -27.34 0.85
C ALA A 183 1.46 -27.51 2.38
N ALA A 184 1.40 -26.43 3.16
CA ALA A 184 1.41 -26.45 4.62
C ALA A 184 0.26 -27.29 5.21
N ILE A 185 -0.95 -27.18 4.65
CA ILE A 185 -2.13 -27.88 5.18
C ILE A 185 -2.23 -29.33 4.73
N HIS A 186 -1.84 -29.62 3.49
CA HIS A 186 -2.04 -30.93 2.87
C HIS A 186 -0.77 -31.80 2.84
N GLY A 187 0.33 -31.34 3.45
CA GLY A 187 1.60 -32.09 3.51
C GLY A 187 2.36 -32.11 2.18
N GLY A 188 2.23 -31.07 1.37
CA GLY A 188 2.96 -30.91 0.10
C GLY A 188 4.38 -30.38 0.30
N PRO A 189 5.23 -30.40 -0.75
CA PRO A 189 6.58 -29.87 -0.65
C PRO A 189 6.54 -28.36 -0.38
N LEU A 190 7.09 -27.96 0.77
CA LEU A 190 7.20 -26.58 1.20
C LEU A 190 8.61 -26.32 1.74
N SER A 191 9.35 -25.42 1.08
CA SER A 191 10.68 -25.02 1.54
C SER A 191 10.61 -23.70 2.31
N SER A 192 11.48 -23.55 3.33
CA SER A 192 11.61 -22.28 4.07
C SER A 192 11.79 -21.10 3.11
N ALA A 193 12.71 -21.23 2.14
CA ALA A 193 12.99 -20.18 1.17
C ALA A 193 11.75 -19.76 0.33
N ALA A 194 10.85 -20.70 0.01
CA ALA A 194 9.60 -20.37 -0.66
C ALA A 194 8.67 -19.58 0.26
N CYS A 195 8.55 -19.98 1.53
CA CYS A 195 7.77 -19.27 2.54
C CYS A 195 8.34 -17.87 2.84
N ASP A 196 9.65 -17.77 3.06
CA ASP A 196 10.39 -16.51 3.24
C ASP A 196 10.05 -15.52 2.13
N SER A 197 10.05 -15.98 0.88
CA SER A 197 9.80 -15.12 -0.29
C SER A 197 8.40 -14.50 -0.36
N ILE A 198 7.44 -14.97 0.45
CA ILE A 198 6.03 -14.55 0.39
C ILE A 198 5.44 -14.13 1.75
N ALA A 199 6.15 -14.36 2.87
CA ALA A 199 5.67 -14.06 4.22
C ALA A 199 5.35 -12.57 4.44
N ASP A 200 6.20 -11.67 3.93
CA ASP A 200 5.96 -10.23 4.03
C ASP A 200 4.69 -9.81 3.27
N PHE A 201 4.51 -10.34 2.06
CA PHE A 201 3.31 -10.09 1.27
C PHE A 201 2.06 -10.61 1.98
N ALA A 202 2.12 -11.82 2.54
CA ALA A 202 1.01 -12.40 3.30
C ALA A 202 0.63 -11.51 4.49
N THR A 203 1.64 -11.04 5.23
CA THR A 203 1.47 -10.14 6.37
C THR A 203 0.81 -8.82 5.97
N VAL A 204 1.27 -8.18 4.89
CA VAL A 204 0.70 -6.92 4.40
C VAL A 204 -0.77 -7.07 4.03
N ILE A 205 -1.13 -8.13 3.30
CA ILE A 205 -2.53 -8.36 2.91
C ILE A 205 -3.40 -8.71 4.11
N ALA A 206 -2.91 -9.53 5.05
CA ALA A 206 -3.62 -9.84 6.28
C ALA A 206 -3.87 -8.59 7.13
N GLN A 207 -2.86 -7.72 7.29
CA GLN A 207 -3.00 -6.45 7.99
C GLN A 207 -4.02 -5.54 7.31
N LYS A 208 -4.02 -5.44 5.98
CA LYS A 208 -5.05 -4.69 5.25
C LYS A 208 -6.46 -5.22 5.57
N ALA A 209 -6.66 -6.54 5.48
CA ALA A 209 -7.95 -7.14 5.76
C ALA A 209 -8.42 -6.91 7.20
N LEU A 210 -7.51 -7.03 8.18
CA LEU A 210 -7.80 -6.76 9.59
C LEU A 210 -8.11 -5.26 9.82
N TYR A 211 -7.34 -4.35 9.22
CA TYR A 211 -7.58 -2.92 9.36
C TYR A 211 -8.89 -2.47 8.71
N THR A 212 -9.30 -3.08 7.60
CA THR A 212 -10.64 -2.85 7.03
C THR A 212 -11.74 -3.21 8.03
N ALA A 213 -11.63 -4.38 8.69
CA ALA A 213 -12.59 -4.78 9.73
C ALA A 213 -12.59 -3.81 10.92
N VAL A 214 -11.42 -3.44 11.45
CA VAL A 214 -11.30 -2.46 12.55
C VAL A 214 -11.93 -1.12 12.17
N ARG A 215 -11.61 -0.59 10.98
CA ARG A 215 -12.13 0.71 10.52
C ARG A 215 -13.64 0.69 10.33
N ALA A 216 -14.19 -0.40 9.79
CA ALA A 216 -15.64 -0.57 9.66
C ALA A 216 -16.31 -0.53 11.03
N THR A 217 -15.80 -1.31 12.00
CA THR A 217 -16.36 -1.34 13.36
C THR A 217 -16.24 0.00 14.07
N VAL A 218 -15.09 0.68 13.97
CA VAL A 218 -14.89 2.02 14.55
C VAL A 218 -15.80 3.06 13.90
N ALA A 219 -16.08 2.94 12.60
CA ALA A 219 -17.01 3.81 11.88
C ALA A 219 -18.49 3.48 12.15
N GLY A 220 -18.80 2.44 12.96
CA GLY A 220 -20.17 1.98 13.19
C GLY A 220 -20.83 1.40 11.94
N GLN A 221 -20.04 0.87 11.00
CA GLN A 221 -20.52 0.30 9.75
C GLN A 221 -20.34 -1.22 9.72
N ALA A 222 -21.25 -1.91 9.02
CA ALA A 222 -21.07 -3.32 8.70
C ALA A 222 -19.81 -3.52 7.84
N VAL A 223 -19.05 -4.58 8.10
CA VAL A 223 -17.74 -4.81 7.47
C VAL A 223 -17.86 -4.99 5.95
N ASP A 224 -18.90 -5.67 5.49
CA ASP A 224 -19.21 -5.88 4.08
C ASP A 224 -19.53 -4.58 3.34
N VAL A 225 -20.32 -3.70 3.95
CA VAL A 225 -20.66 -2.37 3.41
C VAL A 225 -19.40 -1.50 3.32
N TYR A 226 -18.59 -1.46 4.38
CA TYR A 226 -17.36 -0.68 4.40
C TYR A 226 -16.36 -1.19 3.36
N ALA A 227 -16.14 -2.51 3.32
CA ALA A 227 -15.19 -3.13 2.39
C ALA A 227 -15.61 -2.94 0.93
N SER A 228 -16.91 -3.08 0.62
CA SER A 228 -17.44 -2.85 -0.73
C SER A 228 -17.26 -1.40 -1.15
N LYS A 229 -17.57 -0.44 -0.26
CA LYS A 229 -17.36 0.99 -0.52
C LYS A 229 -15.88 1.30 -0.79
N GLN A 230 -14.98 0.75 0.03
CA GLN A 230 -13.54 0.92 -0.15
C GLN A 230 -13.06 0.34 -1.49
N ARG A 231 -13.49 -0.89 -1.82
CA ARG A 231 -13.21 -1.53 -3.12
C ARG A 231 -13.64 -0.65 -4.28
N ASP A 232 -14.88 -0.17 -4.25
CA ASP A 232 -15.45 0.60 -5.35
C ASP A 232 -14.79 1.98 -5.49
N GLU A 233 -14.41 2.62 -4.37
CA GLU A 233 -13.61 3.85 -4.36
C GLU A 233 -12.26 3.62 -5.09
N TYR A 234 -11.51 2.60 -4.70
CA TYR A 234 -10.19 2.36 -5.29
C TYR A 234 -10.27 1.90 -6.74
N ARG A 235 -11.30 1.13 -7.11
CA ARG A 235 -11.57 0.77 -8.50
C ARG A 235 -11.83 2.01 -9.36
N GLN A 236 -12.68 2.92 -8.89
CA GLN A 236 -12.93 4.17 -9.60
C GLN A 236 -11.67 5.03 -9.72
N ARG A 237 -10.87 5.13 -8.65
CA ARG A 237 -9.62 5.88 -8.66
C ARG A 237 -8.60 5.29 -9.65
N SER A 238 -8.48 3.97 -9.65
CA SER A 238 -7.63 3.22 -10.60
C SER A 238 -8.04 3.52 -12.05
N GLN A 239 -9.34 3.48 -12.34
CA GLN A 239 -9.89 3.84 -13.65
C GLN A 239 -9.64 5.30 -14.03
N ASN A 240 -9.86 6.25 -13.12
CA ASN A 240 -9.62 7.67 -13.36
C ASN A 240 -8.14 7.95 -13.68
N LEU A 241 -7.22 7.28 -12.97
CA LEU A 241 -5.78 7.38 -13.20
C LEU A 241 -5.40 6.85 -14.58
N ALA A 242 -5.89 5.65 -14.94
CA ALA A 242 -5.58 5.04 -16.23
C ALA A 242 -6.19 5.79 -17.43
N SER A 243 -7.39 6.36 -17.27
CA SER A 243 -8.14 6.99 -18.36
C SER A 243 -7.80 8.47 -18.55
N GLY A 244 -7.68 9.20 -17.44
CA GLY A 244 -7.59 10.67 -17.45
C GLY A 244 -6.23 11.22 -16.99
N GLY A 245 -5.38 10.39 -16.37
CA GLY A 245 -4.07 10.84 -15.86
C GLY A 245 -4.15 11.82 -14.68
N ASP A 246 -5.33 12.02 -14.07
CA ASP A 246 -5.48 12.92 -12.92
C ASP A 246 -4.83 12.33 -11.67
N LEU A 247 -3.57 12.72 -11.45
CA LEU A 247 -2.71 12.26 -10.36
C LEU A 247 -3.28 12.53 -8.97
N LYS A 248 -4.28 13.42 -8.82
CA LYS A 248 -4.96 13.62 -7.54
C LYS A 248 -5.63 12.34 -7.04
N ASN A 249 -6.06 11.46 -7.95
CA ASN A 249 -6.64 10.16 -7.62
C ASN A 249 -5.62 9.18 -6.98
N LEU A 250 -4.31 9.47 -6.98
CA LEU A 250 -3.32 8.71 -6.20
C LEU A 250 -3.47 8.94 -4.70
N PHE A 251 -4.04 10.05 -4.28
CA PHE A 251 -4.23 10.40 -2.88
C PHE A 251 -5.72 10.48 -2.54
N THR A 252 -6.05 10.21 -1.29
CA THR A 252 -7.40 10.48 -0.80
C THR A 252 -7.60 12.00 -0.81
N LEU A 253 -8.65 12.46 -1.50
CA LEU A 253 -9.10 13.85 -1.45
C LEU A 253 -9.67 14.06 -0.03
N ILE A 254 -8.98 14.86 0.78
CA ILE A 254 -9.46 15.29 2.10
C ILE A 254 -10.41 16.47 1.92
#